data_AF-A0A257RG86-F1
#
_entry.id   AF-A0A257RG86-F1
#
_cell.length_a   1.000
_cell.length_b   1.000
_cell.length_c   1.000
_cell.angle_alpha   90.00
_cell.angle_beta   90.00
_cell.angle_gamma   90.00
#
_symmetry.space_group_name_H-M   'P 1'
#
loop_
_entity.id
_entity.type
_entity.pdbx_description
1 polymer ?
#
loop_
_entity_poly.entity_id
_entity_poly.type
_entity_poly.pdbx_seq_one_letter_code
_entity_poly.pdbx_strand_id
1 'polypeptide(L)'
;MSGTKSEAASTTTTETEQVSLLDQVVGATKQTEPDRAQDLVKTLVQEALSGTVTFDKNLTRTIDRAIAAIDRRMSTQLNEIMHNPRFLQLEGSWRGLNHLVMNSETGTSLKIKVVNMTKRELNRDLTKAVEFDQSQLFKKIYENEFGTPGGEPYGALIGDYEWTNHPDDIESLRLISNVAAASFAPFISAAGAGMFGFSDWTELSKPRDLSKIFETAEYAKWRGFRETEDSRFVSLVMPRVLARVPYGASTKPIEEFAYEEAPFDAAGAAKSLDHKEYCWMNAAYTMGVRLTDSFAQSGFCVAIRGAEGGGKVENLPFHVFQSDDGDMDSKCPTEIGITDRREFELSNLGFLPLCHYKNTDYAVFFGAQTTQKPKKYDRPDAT
;
A
#
# COMPACT_ATOMS: atom_id res chain seq x y z
N MET A 1 60.51 -60.88 -63.51
CA MET A 1 59.06 -60.95 -63.20
C MET A 1 58.90 -62.14 -62.26
N SER A 2 58.64 -62.02 -60.97
CA SER A 2 57.53 -61.33 -60.33
C SER A 2 57.98 -60.85 -58.94
N GLY A 3 57.73 -59.59 -58.62
CA GLY A 3 58.07 -58.98 -57.34
C GLY A 3 57.03 -59.29 -56.28
N THR A 4 57.47 -59.79 -55.14
CA THR A 4 56.66 -59.99 -53.93
C THR A 4 56.70 -58.70 -53.11
N LYS A 5 55.58 -57.97 -53.08
CA LYS A 5 55.37 -56.82 -52.20
C LYS A 5 55.24 -57.31 -50.76
N SER A 6 56.08 -56.78 -49.88
CA SER A 6 55.94 -56.85 -48.43
C SER A 6 54.96 -55.75 -47.99
N GLU A 7 53.85 -56.12 -47.35
CA GLU A 7 52.92 -55.19 -46.71
C GLU A 7 53.48 -54.79 -45.33
N ALA A 8 53.67 -53.48 -45.14
CA ALA A 8 54.03 -52.90 -43.86
C ALA A 8 52.77 -52.81 -42.97
N ALA A 9 52.87 -53.38 -41.77
CA ALA A 9 51.86 -53.22 -40.72
C ALA A 9 51.91 -51.79 -40.18
N SER A 10 50.80 -51.06 -40.31
CA SER A 10 50.60 -49.75 -39.68
C SER A 10 50.26 -49.93 -38.19
N THR A 11 51.17 -49.52 -37.32
CA THR A 11 50.91 -49.28 -35.89
C THR A 11 49.91 -48.13 -35.74
N THR A 12 48.70 -48.44 -35.28
CA THR A 12 47.71 -47.45 -34.85
C THR A 12 48.09 -46.97 -33.45
N THR A 13 48.61 -45.76 -33.36
CA THR A 13 48.76 -45.01 -32.10
C THR A 13 47.37 -44.72 -31.56
N THR A 14 47.03 -45.29 -30.41
CA THR A 14 45.81 -44.96 -29.67
C THR A 14 46.08 -43.67 -28.92
N GLU A 15 45.66 -42.53 -29.46
CA GLU A 15 45.48 -41.32 -28.66
C GLU A 15 44.30 -41.60 -27.73
N THR A 16 44.58 -41.85 -26.45
CA THR A 16 43.58 -41.70 -25.39
C THR A 16 43.14 -40.24 -25.38
N GLU A 17 42.05 -39.93 -26.06
CA GLU A 17 41.30 -38.69 -25.88
C GLU A 17 41.04 -38.52 -24.38
N GLN A 18 41.72 -37.55 -23.76
CA GLN A 18 41.37 -37.10 -22.43
C GLN A 18 39.98 -36.49 -22.53
N VAL A 19 38.96 -37.29 -22.18
CA VAL A 19 37.57 -36.84 -22.08
C VAL A 19 37.58 -35.56 -21.24
N SER A 20 37.12 -34.47 -21.85
CA SER A 20 37.06 -33.16 -21.18
C SER A 20 36.29 -33.31 -19.88
N LEU A 21 36.73 -32.63 -18.82
CA LEU A 21 36.06 -32.65 -17.52
C LEU A 21 34.57 -32.26 -17.64
N LEU A 22 34.25 -31.42 -18.63
CA LEU A 22 32.89 -31.04 -19.02
C LEU A 22 32.09 -32.24 -19.55
N ASP A 23 32.67 -33.07 -20.40
CA ASP A 23 32.00 -34.25 -20.98
C ASP A 23 31.77 -35.33 -19.92
N GLN A 24 32.66 -35.45 -18.93
CA GLN A 24 32.45 -36.34 -17.77
C GLN A 24 31.30 -35.87 -16.87
N VAL A 25 31.14 -34.56 -16.67
CA VAL A 25 30.07 -33.98 -15.83
C VAL A 25 28.72 -34.03 -16.54
N VAL A 26 28.68 -33.79 -17.85
CA VAL A 26 27.47 -33.92 -18.68
C VAL A 26 27.01 -35.38 -18.75
N GLY A 27 27.96 -36.33 -18.88
CA GLY A 27 27.64 -37.76 -18.83
C GLY A 27 27.08 -38.25 -17.48
N ALA A 28 27.42 -37.56 -16.39
CA ALA A 28 26.92 -37.86 -15.05
C ALA A 28 25.52 -37.28 -14.76
N THR A 29 25.10 -36.24 -15.49
CA THR A 29 23.81 -35.54 -15.30
C THR A 29 22.73 -36.09 -16.24
N LYS A 30 22.30 -37.34 -16.03
CA LYS A 30 21.34 -38.06 -16.89
C LYS A 30 19.92 -37.47 -16.99
N GLN A 31 19.56 -36.49 -16.16
CA GLN A 31 18.19 -35.94 -16.09
C GLN A 31 18.03 -34.54 -16.71
N THR A 32 19.11 -33.95 -17.24
CA THR A 32 19.08 -32.61 -17.83
C THR A 32 19.51 -32.68 -19.30
N GLU A 33 18.85 -31.91 -20.18
CA GLU A 33 19.28 -31.74 -21.58
C GLU A 33 20.78 -31.38 -21.62
N PRO A 34 21.60 -32.01 -22.48
CA PRO A 34 23.06 -31.87 -22.47
C PRO A 34 23.53 -30.41 -22.61
N ASP A 35 22.83 -29.62 -23.42
CA ASP A 35 23.12 -28.21 -23.69
C ASP A 35 22.94 -27.34 -22.42
N ARG A 36 21.84 -27.58 -21.69
CA ARG A 36 21.53 -26.86 -20.45
C ARG A 36 22.48 -27.25 -19.32
N ALA A 37 22.94 -28.50 -19.28
CA ALA A 37 23.94 -28.95 -18.32
C ALA A 37 25.31 -28.29 -18.59
N GLN A 38 25.73 -28.15 -19.86
CA GLN A 38 26.96 -27.46 -20.22
C GLN A 38 26.92 -25.97 -19.84
N ASP A 39 25.82 -25.29 -20.11
CA ASP A 39 25.64 -23.87 -19.73
C ASP A 39 25.72 -23.68 -18.22
N LEU A 40 25.01 -24.51 -17.44
CA LEU A 40 25.03 -24.44 -15.97
C LEU A 40 26.45 -24.65 -15.39
N VAL A 41 27.20 -25.63 -15.92
CA VAL A 41 28.57 -25.90 -15.48
C VAL A 41 29.50 -24.77 -15.87
N LYS A 42 29.34 -24.20 -17.07
CA LYS A 42 30.14 -23.06 -17.54
C LYS A 42 29.91 -21.82 -16.68
N THR A 43 28.66 -21.51 -16.35
CA THR A 43 28.31 -20.41 -15.44
C THR A 43 28.89 -20.63 -14.04
N LEU A 44 28.80 -21.85 -13.50
CA LEU A 44 29.37 -22.17 -12.18
C LEU A 44 30.90 -22.00 -12.15
N VAL A 45 31.60 -22.46 -13.18
CA VAL A 45 33.06 -22.31 -13.29
C VAL A 45 33.45 -20.83 -13.42
N GLN A 46 32.69 -20.05 -14.18
CA GLN A 46 32.92 -18.62 -14.35
C GLN A 46 32.70 -17.85 -13.04
N GLU A 47 31.66 -18.18 -12.26
CA GLU A 47 31.39 -17.56 -10.95
C GLU A 47 32.35 -18.03 -9.84
N ALA A 48 32.89 -19.24 -9.95
CA ALA A 48 33.97 -19.69 -9.09
C ALA A 48 35.28 -18.93 -9.35
N LEU A 49 35.56 -18.62 -10.63
CA LEU A 49 36.73 -17.84 -11.05
C LEU A 49 36.59 -16.35 -10.72
N SER A 50 35.38 -15.79 -10.73
CA SER A 50 35.10 -14.38 -10.36
C SER A 50 35.22 -14.11 -8.85
N GLY A 51 35.37 -15.16 -8.03
CA GLY A 51 35.51 -15.04 -6.57
C GLY A 51 34.18 -14.91 -5.83
N THR A 52 33.04 -15.05 -6.51
CA THR A 52 31.70 -15.07 -5.88
C THR A 52 31.51 -16.31 -4.99
N VAL A 53 32.25 -17.40 -5.25
CA VAL A 53 32.06 -18.71 -4.60
C VAL A 53 33.33 -19.14 -3.85
N THR A 54 33.24 -19.32 -2.53
CA THR A 54 34.31 -19.96 -1.74
C THR A 54 34.09 -21.47 -1.70
N PHE A 55 35.05 -22.23 -2.23
CA PHE A 55 34.97 -23.68 -2.29
C PHE A 55 35.02 -24.30 -0.88
N ASP A 56 34.01 -25.10 -0.56
CA ASP A 56 33.93 -25.95 0.62
C ASP A 56 34.08 -27.41 0.18
N LYS A 57 34.46 -28.32 1.08
CA LYS A 57 34.54 -29.76 0.75
C LYS A 57 33.16 -30.35 0.45
N ASN A 58 32.10 -29.69 0.93
CA ASN A 58 30.72 -30.04 0.62
C ASN A 58 30.18 -29.13 -0.50
N LEU A 59 30.12 -29.67 -1.72
CA LEU A 59 29.65 -28.95 -2.91
C LEU A 59 28.22 -28.40 -2.75
N THR A 60 27.34 -29.13 -2.05
CA THR A 60 25.97 -28.68 -1.76
C THR A 60 25.97 -27.37 -0.98
N ARG A 61 26.81 -27.27 0.08
CA ARG A 61 26.95 -26.02 0.85
C ARG A 61 27.50 -24.87 0.02
N THR A 62 28.39 -25.16 -0.93
CA THR A 62 28.95 -24.16 -1.84
C THR A 62 27.87 -23.63 -2.79
N ILE A 63 27.02 -24.51 -3.33
CA ILE A 63 25.88 -24.15 -4.18
C ILE A 63 24.83 -23.37 -3.39
N ASP A 64 24.45 -23.83 -2.20
CA ASP A 64 23.46 -23.13 -1.35
C ASP A 64 23.93 -21.72 -0.97
N ARG A 65 25.23 -21.54 -0.67
CA ARG A 65 25.82 -20.23 -0.42
C ARG A 65 25.79 -19.33 -1.65
N ALA A 66 26.03 -19.89 -2.83
CA ALA A 66 25.96 -19.14 -4.08
C ALA A 66 24.52 -18.70 -4.39
N ILE A 67 23.53 -19.58 -4.22
CA ILE A 67 22.11 -19.26 -4.36
C ILE A 67 21.73 -18.17 -3.37
N ALA A 68 22.06 -18.31 -2.08
CA ALA A 68 21.77 -17.29 -1.07
C ALA A 68 22.41 -15.93 -1.39
N ALA A 69 23.60 -15.90 -2.00
CA ALA A 69 24.24 -14.66 -2.44
C ALA A 69 23.50 -14.02 -3.63
N ILE A 70 23.00 -14.82 -4.57
CA ILE A 70 22.16 -14.36 -5.69
C ILE A 70 20.84 -13.81 -5.15
N ASP A 71 20.16 -14.55 -4.28
CA ASP A 71 18.88 -14.15 -3.67
C ASP A 71 19.00 -12.83 -2.90
N ARG A 72 20.11 -12.62 -2.19
CA ARG A 72 20.40 -11.33 -1.56
C ARG A 72 20.53 -10.19 -2.57
N ARG A 73 21.28 -10.40 -3.66
CA ARG A 73 21.42 -9.38 -4.72
C ARG A 73 20.09 -9.08 -5.41
N MET A 74 19.29 -10.12 -5.69
CA MET A 74 17.96 -9.97 -6.27
C MET A 74 17.01 -9.24 -5.31
N SER A 75 17.04 -9.58 -4.01
CA SER A 75 16.25 -8.90 -2.98
C SER A 75 16.59 -7.42 -2.90
N THR A 76 17.88 -7.05 -2.85
CA THR A 76 18.31 -5.64 -2.86
C THR A 76 17.82 -4.92 -4.12
N GLN A 77 17.94 -5.54 -5.29
CA GLN A 77 17.49 -4.92 -6.54
C GLN A 77 15.96 -4.78 -6.61
N LEU A 78 15.22 -5.76 -6.09
CA LEU A 78 13.76 -5.72 -6.05
C LEU A 78 13.26 -4.69 -5.03
N ASN A 79 13.93 -4.53 -3.89
CA ASN A 79 13.62 -3.50 -2.89
C ASN A 79 13.72 -2.10 -3.50
N GLU A 80 14.77 -1.80 -4.26
CA GLU A 80 14.91 -0.51 -4.97
C GLU A 80 13.74 -0.21 -5.93
N ILE A 81 13.19 -1.26 -6.57
CA ILE A 81 12.04 -1.13 -7.47
C ILE A 81 10.74 -0.94 -6.67
N MET A 82 10.52 -1.80 -5.68
CA MET A 82 9.28 -1.83 -4.88
C MET A 82 9.15 -0.63 -3.96
N HIS A 83 10.25 -0.15 -3.38
CA HIS A 83 10.27 1.00 -2.47
C HIS A 83 10.37 2.34 -3.22
N ASN A 84 10.33 2.32 -4.56
CA ASN A 84 10.22 3.55 -5.32
C ASN A 84 8.92 4.28 -4.95
N PRO A 85 8.94 5.59 -4.61
CA PRO A 85 7.74 6.31 -4.17
C PRO A 85 6.56 6.26 -5.15
N ARG A 86 6.85 6.22 -6.46
CA ARG A 86 5.78 6.10 -7.48
C ARG A 86 5.15 4.72 -7.49
N PHE A 87 5.96 3.68 -7.28
CA PHE A 87 5.46 2.31 -7.21
C PHE A 87 4.69 2.08 -5.92
N LEU A 88 5.20 2.52 -4.77
CA LEU A 88 4.51 2.43 -3.48
C LEU A 88 3.16 3.15 -3.50
N GLN A 89 3.07 4.33 -4.12
CA GLN A 89 1.80 5.05 -4.26
C GLN A 89 0.80 4.25 -5.11
N LEU A 90 1.24 3.72 -6.26
CA LEU A 90 0.39 2.91 -7.13
C LEU A 90 -0.04 1.62 -6.44
N GLU A 91 0.89 0.93 -5.79
CA GLU A 91 0.65 -0.30 -5.04
C GLU A 91 -0.33 -0.04 -3.89
N GLY A 92 -0.13 1.02 -3.11
CA GLY A 92 -1.01 1.42 -2.01
C GLY A 92 -2.44 1.69 -2.48
N SER A 93 -2.62 2.41 -3.60
CA SER A 93 -3.93 2.66 -4.20
C SER A 93 -4.64 1.38 -4.65
N TRP A 94 -3.95 0.53 -5.42
CA TRP A 94 -4.55 -0.72 -5.92
C TRP A 94 -4.80 -1.74 -4.82
N ARG A 95 -3.91 -1.83 -3.83
CA ARG A 95 -4.13 -2.68 -2.66
C ARG A 95 -5.26 -2.17 -1.79
N GLY A 96 -5.39 -0.86 -1.61
CA GLY A 96 -6.52 -0.24 -0.94
C GLY A 96 -7.85 -0.54 -1.63
N LEU A 97 -7.89 -0.39 -2.96
CA LEU A 97 -9.06 -0.77 -3.75
C LEU A 97 -9.37 -2.27 -3.64
N ASN A 98 -8.34 -3.13 -3.74
CA ASN A 98 -8.50 -4.57 -3.53
C ASN A 98 -9.02 -4.90 -2.13
N HIS A 99 -8.54 -4.20 -1.10
CA HIS A 99 -9.03 -4.33 0.26
C HIS A 99 -10.52 -3.95 0.35
N LEU A 100 -10.94 -2.85 -0.26
CA LEU A 100 -12.36 -2.47 -0.31
C LEU A 100 -13.22 -3.52 -1.00
N VAL A 101 -12.79 -4.03 -2.16
CA VAL A 101 -13.56 -5.01 -2.95
C VAL A 101 -13.65 -6.36 -2.23
N MET A 102 -12.53 -6.87 -1.72
CA MET A 102 -12.49 -8.21 -1.11
C MET A 102 -13.15 -8.26 0.27
N ASN A 103 -13.28 -7.13 0.96
CA ASN A 103 -13.97 -7.05 2.26
C ASN A 103 -15.39 -6.47 2.15
N SER A 104 -15.95 -6.36 0.93
CA SER A 104 -17.34 -5.92 0.74
C SER A 104 -18.18 -7.04 0.13
N GLU A 105 -19.36 -7.28 0.70
CA GLU A 105 -20.34 -8.23 0.17
C GLU A 105 -21.06 -7.65 -1.06
N THR A 106 -20.35 -7.62 -2.20
CA THR A 106 -20.93 -7.13 -3.46
C THR A 106 -21.99 -8.08 -4.01
N GLY A 107 -23.04 -7.51 -4.59
CA GLY A 107 -24.19 -8.28 -5.09
C GLY A 107 -25.11 -7.42 -5.95
N THR A 108 -26.40 -7.77 -5.98
CA THR A 108 -27.40 -6.98 -6.70
C THR A 108 -27.69 -5.64 -6.02
N SER A 109 -27.63 -5.61 -4.69
CA SER A 109 -27.90 -4.43 -3.85
C SER A 109 -26.66 -3.55 -3.58
N LEU A 110 -25.46 -4.13 -3.61
CA LEU A 110 -24.21 -3.42 -3.31
C LEU A 110 -23.25 -3.52 -4.49
N LYS A 111 -22.95 -2.37 -5.08
CA LYS A 111 -22.06 -2.24 -6.24
C LYS A 111 -20.95 -1.25 -5.96
N ILE A 112 -19.76 -1.55 -6.46
CA ILE A 112 -18.60 -0.66 -6.40
C ILE A 112 -18.28 -0.24 -7.84
N LYS A 113 -18.44 1.05 -8.15
CA LYS A 113 -18.08 1.63 -9.45
C LYS A 113 -16.79 2.43 -9.28
N VAL A 114 -15.80 2.18 -10.15
CA VAL A 114 -14.47 2.80 -10.05
C VAL A 114 -14.27 3.78 -11.20
N VAL A 115 -13.79 4.98 -10.89
CA VAL A 115 -13.34 5.96 -11.86
C VAL A 115 -11.87 6.27 -11.60
N ASN A 116 -11.03 6.08 -12.62
CA ASN A 116 -9.64 6.49 -12.55
C ASN A 116 -9.53 7.97 -12.91
N MET A 117 -9.11 8.77 -11.94
CA MET A 117 -8.95 10.21 -12.09
C MET A 117 -7.86 10.70 -11.15
N THR A 118 -6.85 11.38 -11.68
CA THR A 118 -5.82 11.97 -10.83
C THR A 118 -6.36 13.18 -10.07
N LYS A 119 -5.77 13.52 -8.92
CA LYS A 119 -6.14 14.70 -8.13
C LYS A 119 -6.07 16.01 -8.94
N ARG A 120 -5.10 16.11 -9.85
CA ARG A 120 -4.95 17.26 -10.76
C ARG A 120 -6.09 17.33 -11.79
N GLU A 121 -6.53 16.20 -12.32
CA GLU A 121 -7.65 16.14 -13.25
C GLU A 121 -8.96 16.48 -12.56
N LEU A 122 -9.16 16.00 -11.33
CA LEU A 122 -10.30 16.36 -10.48
C LEU A 122 -10.35 17.88 -10.27
N ASN A 123 -9.24 18.48 -9.82
CA ASN A 123 -9.17 19.93 -9.63
C ASN A 123 -9.46 20.68 -10.93
N ARG A 124 -8.87 20.25 -12.05
CA ARG A 124 -9.08 20.88 -13.37
C ARG A 124 -10.52 20.78 -13.83
N ASP A 125 -11.19 19.65 -13.63
CA ASP A 125 -12.59 19.46 -14.02
C ASP A 125 -13.52 20.39 -13.22
N LEU A 126 -13.33 20.41 -11.89
CA LEU A 126 -14.15 21.21 -10.98
C LEU A 126 -13.94 22.72 -11.16
N THR A 127 -12.70 23.17 -11.37
CA THR A 127 -12.38 24.61 -11.50
C THR A 127 -12.65 25.19 -12.89
N LYS A 128 -12.64 24.35 -13.93
CA LYS A 128 -12.94 24.78 -15.30
C LYS A 128 -14.44 24.98 -15.52
N ALA A 129 -15.28 24.27 -14.76
CA ALA A 129 -16.72 24.44 -14.83
C ALA A 129 -17.11 25.83 -14.30
N VAL A 130 -18.04 26.50 -14.98
CA VAL A 130 -18.54 27.82 -14.54
C VAL A 130 -19.32 27.67 -13.24
N GLU A 131 -20.11 26.60 -13.16
CA GLU A 131 -20.85 26.15 -11.98
C GLU A 131 -20.56 24.67 -11.75
N PHE A 132 -20.68 24.21 -10.50
CA PHE A 132 -20.28 22.86 -10.11
C PHE A 132 -21.09 21.77 -10.82
N ASP A 133 -22.34 22.07 -11.20
CA ASP A 133 -23.27 21.18 -11.90
C ASP A 133 -22.91 20.97 -13.39
N GLN A 134 -22.01 21.78 -13.94
CA GLN A 134 -21.52 21.63 -15.32
C GLN A 134 -20.24 20.79 -15.41
N SER A 135 -19.66 20.38 -14.28
CA SER A 135 -18.45 19.54 -14.23
C SER A 135 -18.71 18.12 -14.75
N GLN A 136 -17.69 17.47 -15.31
CA GLN A 136 -17.85 16.07 -15.76
C GLN A 136 -18.11 15.12 -14.60
N LEU A 137 -17.54 15.42 -13.43
CA LEU A 137 -17.80 14.69 -12.21
C LEU A 137 -19.29 14.74 -11.83
N PHE A 138 -19.90 15.93 -11.85
CA PHE A 138 -21.32 16.08 -11.54
C PHE A 138 -22.20 15.31 -12.52
N LYS A 139 -21.90 15.35 -13.82
CA LYS A 139 -22.67 14.59 -14.82
C LYS A 139 -22.61 13.09 -14.55
N LYS A 140 -21.45 12.57 -14.16
CA LYS A 140 -21.26 11.14 -13.87
C LYS A 140 -21.96 10.69 -12.58
N ILE A 141 -21.95 11.52 -11.55
CA ILE A 141 -22.47 11.18 -10.22
C ILE A 141 -23.98 11.50 -10.13
N TYR A 142 -24.37 12.70 -10.53
CA TYR A 142 -25.73 13.18 -10.45
C TYR A 142 -26.53 12.85 -11.71
N GLU A 143 -26.21 13.45 -12.87
CA GLU A 143 -27.09 13.38 -14.05
C GLU A 143 -27.30 11.95 -14.55
N ASN A 144 -26.23 11.17 -14.71
CA ASN A 144 -26.30 9.82 -15.28
C ASN A 144 -26.99 8.79 -14.37
N GLU A 145 -27.09 9.06 -13.07
CA GLU A 145 -27.59 8.10 -12.09
C GLU A 145 -28.71 8.72 -11.25
N PHE A 146 -28.39 9.56 -10.26
CA PHE A 146 -29.38 10.13 -9.34
C PHE A 146 -30.49 10.94 -10.04
N GLY A 147 -30.13 11.74 -11.05
CA GLY A 147 -31.04 12.59 -11.80
C GLY A 147 -31.79 11.89 -12.95
N THR A 148 -31.44 10.65 -13.27
CA THR A 148 -32.04 9.90 -14.39
C THR A 148 -33.07 8.88 -13.88
N PRO A 149 -34.31 8.86 -14.42
CA PRO A 149 -35.30 7.85 -14.07
C PRO A 149 -34.78 6.42 -14.31
N GLY A 150 -34.77 5.60 -13.25
CA GLY A 150 -34.25 4.24 -13.30
C GLY A 150 -32.73 4.12 -13.14
N GLY A 151 -32.03 5.21 -12.82
CA GLY A 151 -30.61 5.18 -12.45
C GLY A 151 -30.36 4.62 -11.05
N GLU A 152 -29.09 4.37 -10.73
CA GLU A 152 -28.65 3.77 -9.47
C GLU A 152 -27.83 4.80 -8.67
N PRO A 153 -28.45 5.54 -7.74
CA PRO A 153 -27.78 6.62 -7.02
C PRO A 153 -26.61 6.11 -6.17
N TYR A 154 -25.54 6.90 -6.10
CA TYR A 154 -24.36 6.57 -5.30
C TYR A 154 -24.62 6.81 -3.82
N GLY A 155 -24.32 5.82 -2.98
CA GLY A 155 -24.48 5.95 -1.52
C GLY A 155 -23.35 6.72 -0.84
N ALA A 156 -22.12 6.63 -1.35
CA ALA A 156 -20.95 7.36 -0.88
C ALA A 156 -19.89 7.42 -1.97
N LEU A 157 -18.99 8.41 -1.88
CA LEU A 157 -17.87 8.60 -2.79
C LEU A 157 -16.57 8.40 -2.02
N ILE A 158 -15.78 7.39 -2.40
CA ILE A 158 -14.47 7.13 -1.80
C ILE A 158 -13.38 7.77 -2.66
N GLY A 159 -12.73 8.80 -2.13
CA GLY A 159 -11.62 9.50 -2.76
C GLY A 159 -10.28 8.96 -2.29
N ASP A 160 -9.53 8.36 -3.21
CA ASP A 160 -8.14 7.96 -2.93
C ASP A 160 -7.17 9.15 -3.10
N TYR A 161 -7.40 10.19 -2.31
CA TYR A 161 -6.57 11.39 -2.29
C TYR A 161 -6.15 11.74 -0.88
N GLU A 162 -4.92 12.24 -0.76
CA GLU A 162 -4.40 12.90 0.43
C GLU A 162 -4.52 14.42 0.25
N TRP A 163 -5.34 15.06 1.10
CA TRP A 163 -5.57 16.50 1.06
C TRP A 163 -4.61 17.26 1.97
N THR A 164 -4.15 18.42 1.50
CA THR A 164 -3.24 19.31 2.23
C THR A 164 -3.91 20.65 2.50
N ASN A 165 -3.22 21.54 3.21
CA ASN A 165 -3.68 22.92 3.42
C ASN A 165 -3.48 23.83 2.19
N HIS A 166 -2.99 23.29 1.06
CA HIS A 166 -2.77 24.06 -0.15
C HIS A 166 -4.09 24.71 -0.64
N PRO A 167 -4.08 25.98 -1.09
CA PRO A 167 -5.30 26.66 -1.52
C PRO A 167 -6.13 25.91 -2.59
N ASP A 168 -5.48 25.25 -3.54
CA ASP A 168 -6.14 24.48 -4.60
C ASP A 168 -6.80 23.19 -4.07
N ASP A 169 -6.22 22.58 -3.04
CA ASP A 169 -6.80 21.42 -2.37
C ASP A 169 -8.08 21.82 -1.65
N ILE A 170 -8.06 22.92 -0.89
CA ILE A 170 -9.22 23.43 -0.17
C ILE A 170 -10.32 23.87 -1.14
N GLU A 171 -9.96 24.48 -2.28
CA GLU A 171 -10.93 24.84 -3.30
C GLU A 171 -11.57 23.60 -3.94
N SER A 172 -10.77 22.55 -4.21
CA SER A 172 -11.30 21.29 -4.73
C SER A 172 -12.22 20.61 -3.72
N LEU A 173 -11.88 20.62 -2.43
CA LEU A 173 -12.73 20.12 -1.35
C LEU A 173 -14.05 20.89 -1.27
N ARG A 174 -14.03 22.21 -1.46
CA ARG A 174 -15.25 23.01 -1.54
C ARG A 174 -16.11 22.61 -2.74
N LEU A 175 -15.53 22.54 -3.93
CA LEU A 175 -16.28 22.23 -5.15
C LEU A 175 -16.84 20.79 -5.14
N ILE A 176 -16.07 19.82 -4.65
CA ILE A 176 -16.56 18.44 -4.51
C ILE A 176 -17.62 18.33 -3.41
N SER A 177 -17.56 19.15 -2.35
CA SER A 177 -18.60 19.18 -1.33
C SER A 177 -19.97 19.60 -1.90
N ASN A 178 -19.99 20.52 -2.87
CA ASN A 178 -21.21 20.91 -3.56
C ASN A 178 -21.79 19.75 -4.39
N VAL A 179 -20.92 19.01 -5.11
CA VAL A 179 -21.33 17.82 -5.89
C VAL A 179 -21.85 16.71 -4.96
N ALA A 180 -21.17 16.47 -3.84
CA ALA A 180 -21.56 15.50 -2.82
C ALA A 180 -22.90 15.86 -2.17
N ALA A 181 -23.10 17.14 -1.83
CA ALA A 181 -24.36 17.65 -1.28
C ALA A 181 -25.52 17.53 -2.26
N ALA A 182 -25.31 17.88 -3.54
CA ALA A 182 -26.34 17.79 -4.56
C ALA A 182 -26.77 16.33 -4.85
N SER A 183 -25.83 15.38 -4.79
CA SER A 183 -26.09 13.96 -5.03
C SER A 183 -26.45 13.16 -3.77
N PHE A 184 -26.49 13.79 -2.59
CA PHE A 184 -26.63 13.14 -1.29
C PHE A 184 -25.64 11.99 -1.03
N ALA A 185 -24.45 12.07 -1.65
CA ALA A 185 -23.42 11.06 -1.57
C ALA A 185 -22.19 11.64 -0.85
N PRO A 186 -21.98 11.36 0.45
CA PRO A 186 -20.85 11.90 1.19
C PRO A 186 -19.51 11.48 0.57
N PHE A 187 -18.60 12.43 0.44
CA PHE A 187 -17.24 12.26 -0.03
C PHE A 187 -16.29 11.97 1.15
N ILE A 188 -15.68 10.80 1.12
CA ILE A 188 -14.75 10.31 2.14
C ILE A 188 -13.38 10.16 1.50
N SER A 189 -12.39 10.87 2.04
CA SER A 189 -11.03 10.88 1.53
C SER A 189 -10.04 11.03 2.69
N ALA A 190 -8.74 10.96 2.47
CA ALA A 190 -7.76 11.15 3.55
C ALA A 190 -7.28 12.60 3.68
N ALA A 191 -7.10 13.06 4.92
CA ALA A 191 -6.16 14.15 5.17
C ALA A 191 -4.73 13.59 4.97
N GLY A 192 -3.83 14.38 4.38
CA GLY A 192 -2.40 14.08 4.35
C GLY A 192 -1.66 14.80 5.48
N ALA A 193 -0.43 14.39 5.78
CA ALA A 193 0.41 15.01 6.82
C ALA A 193 0.58 16.53 6.60
N GLY A 194 0.65 16.94 5.32
CA GLY A 194 0.72 18.36 4.92
C GLY A 194 -0.50 19.21 5.31
N MET A 195 -1.66 18.60 5.62
CA MET A 195 -2.81 19.33 6.20
C MET A 195 -2.50 19.92 7.58
N PHE A 196 -1.51 19.39 8.28
CA PHE A 196 -1.11 19.86 9.60
C PHE A 196 0.23 20.62 9.57
N GLY A 197 0.78 20.85 8.35
CA GLY A 197 2.12 21.40 8.17
C GLY A 197 3.24 20.41 8.51
N PHE A 198 2.92 19.11 8.59
CA PHE A 198 3.92 18.07 8.84
C PHE A 198 4.51 17.55 7.54
N SER A 199 5.74 17.04 7.64
CA SER A 199 6.37 16.29 6.56
C SER A 199 5.96 14.82 6.56
N ASP A 200 5.60 14.30 7.74
CA ASP A 200 5.32 12.89 8.00
C ASP A 200 4.33 12.73 9.17
N TRP A 201 3.56 11.64 9.18
CA TRP A 201 2.57 11.38 10.22
C TRP A 201 3.16 11.08 11.59
N THR A 202 4.40 10.59 11.65
CA THR A 202 5.14 10.39 12.90
C THR A 202 5.30 11.67 13.73
N GLU A 203 5.14 12.84 13.11
CA GLU A 203 5.22 14.15 13.76
C GLU A 203 3.97 14.54 14.55
N LEU A 204 2.85 13.82 14.40
CA LEU A 204 1.56 14.14 15.05
C LEU A 204 1.65 14.17 16.59
N SER A 205 2.62 13.45 17.17
CA SER A 205 2.85 13.46 18.62
C SER A 205 3.51 14.74 19.14
N LYS A 206 4.25 15.49 18.28
CA LYS A 206 5.10 16.62 18.68
C LYS A 206 4.31 17.86 19.15
N PRO A 207 3.27 18.35 18.46
CA PRO A 207 2.63 19.62 18.83
C PRO A 207 1.75 19.47 20.06
N ARG A 208 1.98 20.23 21.13
CA ARG A 208 1.18 20.14 22.37
C ARG A 208 -0.32 20.38 22.15
N ASP A 209 -0.67 21.20 21.16
CA ASP A 209 -2.03 21.62 20.85
C ASP A 209 -2.19 21.75 19.33
N LEU A 210 -3.00 20.87 18.73
CA LEU A 210 -3.25 20.86 17.30
C LEU A 210 -4.14 22.02 16.85
N SER A 211 -4.98 22.55 17.74
CA SER A 211 -5.92 23.61 17.37
C SER A 211 -5.21 24.88 16.93
N LYS A 212 -4.09 25.22 17.58
CA LYS A 212 -3.24 26.38 17.26
C LYS A 212 -2.66 26.35 15.86
N ILE A 213 -2.43 25.16 15.29
CA ILE A 213 -1.96 25.02 13.90
C ILE A 213 -3.00 25.64 12.98
N PHE A 214 -4.27 25.32 13.19
CA PHE A 214 -5.39 25.77 12.37
C PHE A 214 -5.87 27.19 12.69
N GLU A 215 -5.24 27.92 13.61
CA GLU A 215 -5.56 29.32 13.91
C GLU A 215 -4.74 30.30 13.05
N THR A 216 -3.64 29.85 12.46
CA THR A 216 -2.75 30.73 11.67
C THR A 216 -3.43 31.24 10.39
N ALA A 217 -2.86 32.28 9.77
CA ALA A 217 -3.42 32.87 8.55
C ALA A 217 -3.46 31.90 7.36
N GLU A 218 -2.53 30.94 7.30
CA GLU A 218 -2.44 29.94 6.22
C GLU A 218 -3.70 29.07 6.13
N TYR A 219 -4.35 28.81 7.27
CA TYR A 219 -5.55 27.98 7.36
C TYR A 219 -6.86 28.79 7.22
N ALA A 220 -6.80 30.06 6.83
CA ALA A 220 -8.01 30.87 6.65
C ALA A 220 -9.00 30.23 5.65
N LYS A 221 -8.51 29.67 4.54
CA LYS A 221 -9.35 28.95 3.57
C LYS A 221 -9.97 27.68 4.16
N TRP A 222 -9.20 26.90 4.93
CA TRP A 222 -9.69 25.71 5.62
C TRP A 222 -10.80 26.04 6.61
N ARG A 223 -10.59 27.05 7.48
CA ARG A 223 -11.63 27.52 8.40
C ARG A 223 -12.87 27.99 7.64
N GLY A 224 -12.70 28.77 6.57
CA GLY A 224 -13.81 29.21 5.73
C GLY A 224 -14.57 28.06 5.07
N PHE A 225 -13.88 26.99 4.66
CA PHE A 225 -14.53 25.78 4.15
C PHE A 225 -15.35 25.07 5.22
N ARG A 226 -14.82 24.89 6.43
CA ARG A 226 -15.56 24.22 7.53
C ARG A 226 -16.83 24.94 7.98
N GLU A 227 -16.92 26.24 7.74
CA GLU A 227 -18.11 27.05 8.07
C GLU A 227 -19.21 26.96 6.98
N THR A 228 -18.93 26.34 5.82
CA THR A 228 -19.95 26.13 4.78
C THR A 228 -20.92 25.02 5.18
N GLU A 229 -22.14 25.05 4.63
CA GLU A 229 -23.13 23.99 4.88
C GLU A 229 -22.73 22.67 4.22
N ASP A 230 -22.23 22.73 3.00
CA ASP A 230 -21.92 21.55 2.18
C ASP A 230 -20.71 20.76 2.69
N SER A 231 -19.85 21.36 3.53
CA SER A 231 -18.72 20.67 4.18
C SER A 231 -19.15 19.48 5.06
N ARG A 232 -20.44 19.37 5.41
CA ARG A 232 -21.01 18.21 6.10
C ARG A 232 -21.01 16.93 5.26
N PHE A 233 -20.94 17.07 3.94
CA PHE A 233 -20.84 15.94 3.03
C PHE A 233 -19.40 15.50 2.80
N VAL A 234 -18.42 16.09 3.50
CA VAL A 234 -17.02 15.71 3.39
C VAL A 234 -16.51 15.17 4.72
N SER A 235 -15.89 14.00 4.70
CA SER A 235 -15.17 13.43 5.83
C SER A 235 -13.72 13.15 5.43
N LEU A 236 -12.78 13.63 6.25
CA LEU A 236 -11.35 13.43 6.03
C LEU A 236 -10.79 12.46 7.06
N VAL A 237 -10.52 11.24 6.63
CA VAL A 237 -9.97 10.17 7.48
C VAL A 237 -8.46 10.27 7.61
N MET A 238 -7.93 9.76 8.72
CA MET A 238 -6.48 9.73 8.97
C MET A 238 -6.11 8.74 10.08
N PRO A 239 -4.84 8.28 10.18
CA PRO A 239 -3.77 8.41 9.19
C PRO A 239 -3.89 7.29 8.13
N ARG A 240 -2.85 7.02 7.34
CA ARG A 240 -2.86 5.85 6.42
C ARG A 240 -2.77 4.54 7.18
N VAL A 241 -3.16 3.46 6.51
CA VAL A 241 -3.22 2.09 7.05
C VAL A 241 -2.26 1.20 6.27
N LEU A 242 -1.62 0.25 6.94
CA LEU A 242 -0.72 -0.69 6.31
C LEU A 242 -1.50 -1.57 5.32
N ALA A 243 -1.06 -1.61 4.06
CA ALA A 243 -1.74 -2.34 2.99
C ALA A 243 -1.35 -3.83 2.96
N ARG A 244 -0.13 -4.14 3.39
CA ARG A 244 0.41 -5.51 3.49
C ARG A 244 1.56 -5.58 4.49
N VAL A 245 1.81 -6.78 5.01
CA VAL A 245 3.05 -7.08 5.73
C VAL A 245 4.21 -7.15 4.70
N PRO A 246 5.43 -6.70 5.06
CA PRO A 246 6.62 -6.91 4.24
C PRO A 246 6.85 -8.38 3.91
N TYR A 247 7.35 -8.68 2.72
CA TYR A 247 7.71 -10.04 2.34
C TYR A 247 8.99 -10.49 3.04
N GLY A 248 9.03 -11.77 3.39
CA GLY A 248 10.12 -12.37 4.13
C GLY A 248 9.77 -13.78 4.60
N ALA A 249 10.78 -14.58 4.93
CA ALA A 249 10.61 -15.96 5.33
C ALA A 249 9.84 -16.10 6.65
N SER A 250 9.96 -15.13 7.55
CA SER A 250 9.25 -15.08 8.84
C SER A 250 7.84 -14.50 8.75
N THR A 251 7.54 -13.78 7.66
CA THR A 251 6.28 -13.06 7.48
C THR A 251 5.46 -13.67 6.36
N LYS A 252 5.77 -13.29 5.11
CA LYS A 252 5.09 -13.76 3.90
C LYS A 252 6.15 -14.20 2.89
N PRO A 253 6.50 -15.50 2.85
CA PRO A 253 7.45 -16.02 1.88
C PRO A 253 6.86 -16.02 0.47
N ILE A 254 7.73 -15.99 -0.53
CA ILE A 254 7.41 -16.22 -1.94
C ILE A 254 8.06 -17.54 -2.39
N GLU A 255 7.58 -18.12 -3.49
CA GLU A 255 8.04 -19.43 -3.96
C GLU A 255 9.25 -19.32 -4.91
N GLU A 256 9.40 -18.18 -5.58
CA GLU A 256 10.36 -17.99 -6.67
C GLU A 256 11.81 -17.91 -6.19
N PHE A 257 12.07 -17.25 -5.07
CA PHE A 257 13.39 -17.14 -4.44
C PHE A 257 13.27 -16.71 -2.98
N ALA A 258 14.36 -16.79 -2.20
CA ALA A 258 14.38 -16.33 -0.81
C ALA A 258 14.39 -14.79 -0.73
N TYR A 259 13.24 -14.19 -1.04
CA TYR A 259 13.06 -12.74 -1.00
C TYR A 259 12.89 -12.24 0.42
N GLU A 260 13.68 -11.23 0.77
CA GLU A 260 13.62 -10.53 2.05
C GLU A 260 13.53 -9.03 1.77
N GLU A 261 12.37 -8.46 2.08
CA GLU A 261 12.10 -7.04 1.87
C GLU A 261 12.73 -6.18 2.98
N ALA A 262 12.78 -6.72 4.21
CA ALA A 262 13.42 -6.07 5.34
C ALA A 262 14.96 -6.17 5.22
N PRO A 263 15.71 -5.09 5.53
CA PRO A 263 17.16 -5.17 5.55
C PRO A 263 17.65 -6.13 6.63
N PHE A 264 18.71 -6.87 6.34
CA PHE A 264 19.36 -7.73 7.32
C PHE A 264 20.35 -6.97 8.19
N ASP A 265 20.51 -7.37 9.44
CA ASP A 265 21.65 -7.00 10.26
C ASP A 265 22.91 -7.81 9.89
N ALA A 266 24.05 -7.47 10.51
CA ALA A 266 25.31 -8.17 10.29
C ALA A 266 25.30 -9.63 10.80
N ALA A 267 24.32 -10.01 11.62
CA ALA A 267 24.10 -11.35 12.14
C ALA A 267 23.10 -12.18 11.30
N GLY A 268 22.44 -11.57 10.31
CA GLY A 268 21.44 -12.17 9.43
C GLY A 268 19.99 -12.09 9.94
N ALA A 269 19.69 -11.33 11.00
CA ALA A 269 18.33 -11.07 11.46
C ALA A 269 17.69 -9.89 10.70
N ALA A 270 16.38 -9.97 10.45
CA ALA A 270 15.63 -8.90 9.79
C ALA A 270 15.48 -7.69 10.72
N LYS A 271 15.92 -6.51 10.27
CA LYS A 271 15.71 -5.23 10.95
C LYS A 271 14.34 -4.66 10.67
N SER A 272 13.92 -3.68 11.47
CA SER A 272 12.77 -2.85 11.11
C SER A 272 13.01 -2.18 9.75
N LEU A 273 12.00 -2.26 8.89
CA LEU A 273 11.88 -1.44 7.69
C LEU A 273 11.72 0.04 8.07
N ASP A 274 12.20 0.97 7.23
CA ASP A 274 11.91 2.39 7.44
C ASP A 274 10.41 2.65 7.29
N HIS A 275 9.88 3.65 8.00
CA HIS A 275 8.46 3.96 7.98
C HIS A 275 7.93 4.20 6.56
N LYS A 276 8.73 4.83 5.69
CA LYS A 276 8.37 5.20 4.32
C LYS A 276 8.44 4.04 3.32
N GLU A 277 9.17 2.98 3.67
CA GLU A 277 9.33 1.79 2.83
C GLU A 277 8.14 0.82 2.98
N TYR A 278 7.34 0.96 4.04
CA TYR A 278 6.07 0.23 4.17
C TYR A 278 5.07 0.67 3.10
N CYS A 279 4.33 -0.29 2.55
CA CYS A 279 3.23 -0.02 1.62
C CYS A 279 1.98 0.43 2.40
N TRP A 280 1.72 1.74 2.38
CA TRP A 280 0.55 2.34 3.02
C TRP A 280 -0.60 2.50 2.01
N MET A 281 -1.80 2.09 2.41
CA MET A 281 -3.05 2.39 1.70
C MET A 281 -3.82 3.51 2.40
N ASN A 282 -4.66 4.18 1.63
CA ASN A 282 -5.54 5.23 2.13
C ASN A 282 -6.61 4.66 3.08
N ALA A 283 -6.78 5.28 4.25
CA ALA A 283 -7.80 4.88 5.22
C ALA A 283 -9.24 5.10 4.72
N ALA A 284 -9.44 5.86 3.63
CA ALA A 284 -10.76 6.03 3.04
C ALA A 284 -11.34 4.70 2.58
N TYR A 285 -10.49 3.76 2.15
CA TYR A 285 -10.90 2.39 1.81
C TYR A 285 -11.41 1.63 3.04
N THR A 286 -10.77 1.74 4.21
CA THR A 286 -11.22 1.04 5.42
C THR A 286 -12.54 1.59 5.93
N MET A 287 -12.75 2.91 5.84
CA MET A 287 -14.07 3.51 6.11
C MET A 287 -15.13 3.07 5.09
N GLY A 288 -14.74 2.96 3.82
CA GLY A 288 -15.60 2.38 2.77
C GLY A 288 -16.05 0.96 3.10
N VAL A 289 -15.15 0.12 3.62
CA VAL A 289 -15.48 -1.24 4.08
C VAL A 289 -16.47 -1.22 5.24
N ARG A 290 -16.36 -0.28 6.19
CA ARG A 290 -17.35 -0.17 7.29
C ARG A 290 -18.72 0.29 6.78
N LEU A 291 -18.77 1.16 5.78
CA LEU A 291 -20.03 1.53 5.13
C LEU A 291 -20.70 0.34 4.43
N THR A 292 -19.94 -0.41 3.64
CA THR A 292 -20.47 -1.55 2.89
C THR A 292 -20.92 -2.67 3.83
N ASP A 293 -20.17 -2.92 4.90
CA ASP A 293 -20.52 -3.89 5.94
C ASP A 293 -21.81 -3.50 6.69
N SER A 294 -21.92 -2.24 7.15
CA SER A 294 -23.15 -1.74 7.80
C SER A 294 -24.37 -1.88 6.88
N PHE A 295 -24.20 -1.57 5.59
CA PHE A 295 -25.26 -1.70 4.60
C PHE A 295 -25.63 -3.16 4.33
N ALA A 296 -24.66 -4.06 4.22
CA ALA A 296 -24.92 -5.49 4.03
C ALA A 296 -25.70 -6.10 5.20
N GLN A 297 -25.36 -5.71 6.44
CA GLN A 297 -26.00 -6.25 7.64
C GLN A 297 -27.39 -5.66 7.92
N SER A 298 -27.59 -4.36 7.68
CA SER A 298 -28.79 -3.65 8.15
C SER A 298 -29.59 -2.94 7.05
N GLY A 299 -29.06 -2.87 5.83
CA GLY A 299 -29.61 -2.03 4.74
C GLY A 299 -29.35 -0.53 4.92
N PHE A 300 -28.71 -0.11 6.01
CA PHE A 300 -28.41 1.28 6.32
C PHE A 300 -26.95 1.46 6.76
N CYS A 301 -26.37 2.63 6.48
CA CYS A 301 -25.01 2.99 6.87
C CYS A 301 -24.95 3.68 8.24
N VAL A 302 -25.58 3.10 9.27
CA VAL A 302 -25.68 3.70 10.62
C VAL A 302 -24.64 3.14 11.60
N ALA A 303 -24.19 1.90 11.41
CA ALA A 303 -23.26 1.20 12.29
C ALA A 303 -21.83 1.31 11.75
N ILE A 304 -21.26 2.51 11.81
CA ILE A 304 -19.94 2.82 11.23
C ILE A 304 -18.97 3.48 12.23
N ARG A 305 -19.33 3.51 13.52
CA ARG A 305 -18.56 4.21 14.56
C ARG A 305 -18.62 3.49 15.90
N GLY A 306 -17.59 3.67 16.71
CA GLY A 306 -17.43 3.03 18.02
C GLY A 306 -16.95 1.58 17.90
N ALA A 307 -16.28 1.10 18.94
CA ALA A 307 -15.67 -0.23 18.96
C ALA A 307 -16.72 -1.36 18.81
N GLU A 308 -17.89 -1.18 19.42
CA GLU A 308 -19.02 -2.13 19.36
C GLU A 308 -20.13 -1.64 18.40
N GLY A 309 -20.00 -0.44 17.82
CA GLY A 309 -21.01 0.18 16.96
C GLY A 309 -20.70 0.08 15.46
N GLY A 310 -19.86 -0.89 15.07
CA GLY A 310 -19.47 -1.13 13.67
C GLY A 310 -18.33 -0.25 13.15
N GLY A 311 -17.70 0.56 14.00
CA GLY A 311 -16.52 1.37 13.64
C GLY A 311 -15.18 0.62 13.74
N LYS A 312 -15.18 -0.62 14.23
CA LYS A 312 -13.97 -1.43 14.40
C LYS A 312 -13.52 -2.00 13.07
N VAL A 313 -12.28 -1.74 12.65
CA VAL A 313 -11.61 -2.32 11.47
C VAL A 313 -10.68 -3.44 11.96
N GLU A 314 -11.01 -4.68 11.61
CA GLU A 314 -10.32 -5.89 12.08
C GLU A 314 -9.32 -6.43 11.03
N ASN A 315 -8.45 -7.35 11.46
CA ASN A 315 -7.51 -8.06 10.60
C ASN A 315 -6.59 -7.13 9.80
N LEU A 316 -6.13 -6.04 10.42
CA LEU A 316 -5.13 -5.17 9.81
C LEU A 316 -3.78 -5.89 9.73
N PRO A 317 -3.00 -5.67 8.67
CA PRO A 317 -1.64 -6.20 8.58
C PRO A 317 -0.81 -5.80 9.81
N PHE A 318 -0.25 -6.80 10.49
CA PHE A 318 0.50 -6.62 11.73
C PHE A 318 1.90 -7.21 11.56
N HIS A 319 2.91 -6.35 11.48
CA HIS A 319 4.30 -6.74 11.28
C HIS A 319 5.04 -6.75 12.61
N VAL A 320 5.59 -7.91 13.00
CA VAL A 320 6.39 -8.08 14.22
C VAL A 320 7.84 -8.27 13.81
N PHE A 321 8.74 -7.51 14.42
CA PHE A 321 10.17 -7.53 14.14
C PHE A 321 10.99 -7.46 15.44
N GLN A 322 12.27 -7.77 15.36
CA GLN A 322 13.18 -7.63 16.48
C GLN A 322 13.72 -6.20 16.53
N SER A 323 13.52 -5.53 17.67
CA SER A 323 14.03 -4.17 17.92
C SER A 323 15.56 -4.18 18.11
N ASP A 324 16.18 -3.02 18.02
CA ASP A 324 17.61 -2.81 18.28
C ASP A 324 18.00 -3.24 19.72
N ASP A 325 17.05 -3.19 20.66
CA ASP A 325 17.22 -3.63 22.05
C ASP A 325 17.11 -5.17 22.22
N GLY A 326 16.81 -5.90 21.14
CA GLY A 326 16.68 -7.36 21.12
C GLY A 326 15.31 -7.90 21.48
N ASP A 327 14.41 -7.06 21.99
CA ASP A 327 13.01 -7.40 22.26
C ASP A 327 12.16 -7.44 20.98
N MET A 328 11.09 -8.22 21.00
CA MET A 328 10.10 -8.26 19.92
C MET A 328 9.21 -7.01 20.00
N ASP A 329 9.17 -6.23 18.93
CA ASP A 329 8.30 -5.08 18.76
C ASP A 329 7.40 -5.25 17.53
N SER A 330 6.36 -4.43 17.44
CA SER A 330 5.39 -4.48 16.34
C SER A 330 5.22 -3.12 15.69
N LYS A 331 5.15 -3.12 14.36
CA LYS A 331 4.78 -1.93 13.61
C LYS A 331 3.31 -1.66 13.81
N CYS A 332 2.98 -0.42 14.18
CA CYS A 332 1.59 0.03 14.24
C CYS A 332 0.95 -0.11 12.83
N PRO A 333 -0.22 -0.78 12.71
CA PRO A 333 -0.93 -0.92 11.45
C PRO A 333 -1.48 0.40 10.90
N THR A 334 -1.64 1.43 11.75
CA THR A 334 -1.83 2.82 11.33
C THR A 334 -0.48 3.53 11.41
N GLU A 335 -0.22 4.55 10.59
CA GLU A 335 1.10 5.20 10.57
C GLU A 335 1.57 5.73 11.93
N ILE A 336 0.60 6.12 12.77
CA ILE A 336 0.85 6.49 14.15
C ILE A 336 -0.30 6.02 15.04
N GLY A 337 0.01 5.67 16.29
CA GLY A 337 -0.99 5.45 17.33
C GLY A 337 -1.57 6.78 17.83
N ILE A 338 -2.90 6.89 17.85
CA ILE A 338 -3.63 8.08 18.30
C ILE A 338 -4.22 7.80 19.69
N THR A 339 -3.94 8.66 20.66
CA THR A 339 -4.52 8.58 22.01
C THR A 339 -5.90 9.21 22.07
N ASP A 340 -6.73 8.84 23.03
CA ASP A 340 -8.10 9.37 23.20
C ASP A 340 -8.15 10.91 23.23
N ARG A 341 -7.18 11.54 23.89
CA ARG A 341 -7.08 13.00 23.90
C ARG A 341 -6.85 13.57 22.50
N ARG A 342 -5.98 12.93 21.70
CA ARG A 342 -5.69 13.35 20.32
C ARG A 342 -6.85 13.08 19.39
N GLU A 343 -7.51 11.95 19.55
CA GLU A 343 -8.76 11.61 18.87
C GLU A 343 -9.76 12.76 19.05
N PHE A 344 -10.01 13.17 20.29
CA PHE A 344 -10.94 14.25 20.60
C PHE A 344 -10.49 15.60 20.00
N GLU A 345 -9.20 15.94 20.08
CA GLU A 345 -8.65 17.16 19.46
C GLU A 345 -8.86 17.15 17.93
N LEU A 346 -8.57 16.04 17.26
CA LEU A 346 -8.72 15.87 15.80
C LEU A 346 -10.20 15.90 15.37
N SER A 347 -11.06 15.22 16.11
CA SER A 347 -12.51 15.19 15.88
C SER A 347 -13.12 16.59 15.96
N ASN A 348 -12.71 17.42 16.94
CA ASN A 348 -13.14 18.82 17.02
C ASN A 348 -12.61 19.67 15.85
N LEU A 349 -11.49 19.29 15.25
CA LEU A 349 -10.91 19.93 14.08
C LEU A 349 -11.52 19.47 12.75
N GLY A 350 -12.50 18.55 12.79
CA GLY A 350 -13.24 18.09 11.60
C GLY A 350 -12.54 16.97 10.84
N PHE A 351 -11.67 16.21 11.52
CA PHE A 351 -11.04 15.01 10.97
C PHE A 351 -11.64 13.75 11.59
N LEU A 352 -11.54 12.63 10.87
CA LEU A 352 -12.01 11.32 11.31
C LEU A 352 -10.81 10.39 11.56
N PRO A 353 -10.29 10.36 12.80
CA PRO A 353 -9.15 9.53 13.15
C PRO A 353 -9.51 8.04 13.26
N LEU A 354 -8.67 7.18 12.70
CA LEU A 354 -8.65 5.75 12.91
C LEU A 354 -7.64 5.42 14.03
N CYS A 355 -8.16 4.98 15.17
CA CYS A 355 -7.35 4.77 16.38
C CYS A 355 -6.98 3.29 16.52
N HIS A 356 -5.70 2.98 16.37
CA HIS A 356 -5.17 1.62 16.58
C HIS A 356 -5.19 1.23 18.07
N TYR A 357 -5.64 0.01 18.36
CA TYR A 357 -5.53 -0.55 19.70
C TYR A 357 -4.18 -1.21 19.89
N LYS A 358 -3.39 -0.67 20.84
CA LYS A 358 -2.03 -1.13 21.12
C LYS A 358 -1.98 -2.66 21.33
N ASN A 359 -0.99 -3.31 20.71
CA ASN A 359 -0.75 -4.76 20.76
C ASN A 359 -1.89 -5.63 20.19
N THR A 360 -2.72 -5.07 19.32
CA THR A 360 -3.76 -5.80 18.60
C THR A 360 -3.68 -5.54 17.10
N ASP A 361 -4.39 -6.31 16.31
CA ASP A 361 -4.48 -6.20 14.85
C ASP A 361 -5.72 -5.42 14.38
N TYR A 362 -6.35 -4.64 15.26
CA TYR A 362 -7.52 -3.84 14.91
C TYR A 362 -7.38 -2.35 15.26
N ALA A 363 -8.16 -1.54 14.57
CA ALA A 363 -8.29 -0.11 14.84
C ALA A 363 -9.77 0.28 14.85
N VAL A 364 -10.12 1.43 15.42
CA VAL A 364 -11.51 1.86 15.59
C VAL A 364 -11.69 3.31 15.15
N PHE A 365 -12.72 3.55 14.32
CA PHE A 365 -13.31 4.87 14.15
C PHE A 365 -14.27 5.12 15.31
N PHE A 366 -13.90 5.92 16.32
CA PHE A 366 -14.77 6.18 17.47
C PHE A 366 -15.91 7.16 17.13
N GLY A 367 -15.62 8.11 16.25
CA GLY A 367 -16.57 9.07 15.70
C GLY A 367 -16.98 8.76 14.26
N ALA A 368 -17.76 9.67 13.70
CA ALA A 368 -18.05 9.78 12.27
C ALA A 368 -18.17 11.27 11.92
N GLN A 369 -17.24 12.07 12.44
CA GLN A 369 -17.28 13.53 12.27
C GLN A 369 -17.02 13.90 10.81
N THR A 370 -17.71 14.94 10.37
CA THR A 370 -17.51 15.55 9.05
C THR A 370 -16.58 16.75 9.21
N THR A 371 -16.13 17.32 8.10
CA THR A 371 -15.30 18.52 8.15
C THR A 371 -16.07 19.76 8.65
N GLN A 372 -17.41 19.74 8.59
CA GLN A 372 -18.22 20.86 9.04
C GLN A 372 -17.95 21.19 10.50
N LYS A 373 -17.82 22.48 10.79
CA LYS A 373 -17.85 22.99 12.15
C LYS A 373 -19.30 23.31 12.51
N PRO A 374 -19.92 22.60 13.47
CA PRO A 374 -21.29 22.86 13.87
C PRO A 374 -21.46 24.30 14.36
N LYS A 375 -22.49 24.98 13.86
CA LYS A 375 -22.85 26.33 14.30
C LYS A 375 -23.44 26.24 15.70
N LYS A 376 -23.03 27.17 16.56
CA LYS A 376 -23.63 27.32 17.89
C LYS A 376 -24.81 28.28 17.78
N TYR A 377 -25.95 27.85 18.26
CA TYR A 377 -27.19 28.64 18.29
C TYR A 377 -27.59 28.93 19.74
N ASP A 378 -28.45 29.93 19.92
CA ASP A 378 -28.92 30.31 21.26
C ASP A 378 -29.76 29.22 21.92
N ARG A 379 -30.46 28.41 21.11
CA ARG A 379 -31.28 27.29 21.58
C ARG A 379 -30.44 26.00 21.61
N PRO A 380 -30.42 25.27 22.74
CA PRO A 380 -29.73 23.98 22.84
C PRO A 380 -30.20 22.97 21.79
N ASP A 381 -31.50 22.91 21.47
CA ASP A 381 -32.03 21.97 20.47
C ASP A 381 -31.55 22.26 19.04
N ALA A 382 -31.05 23.47 18.77
CA ALA A 382 -30.55 23.88 17.46
C ALA A 382 -29.03 23.71 17.32
N THR A 383 -28.31 23.52 18.43
CA THR A 383 -26.85 23.30 18.49
C THR A 383 -26.55 21.82 18.58
#